data_AF-A0A1M5U203-F1
#
_entry.id   AF-A0A1M5U203-F1
#
_cell.length_a   1.000
_cell.length_b   1.000
_cell.length_c   1.000
_cell.angle_alpha   90.00
_cell.angle_beta   90.00
_cell.angle_gamma   90.00
#
_symmetry.space_group_name_H-M   'P 1'
#
loop_
_entity.id
_entity.type
_entity.pdbx_description
1 polymer ?
#
loop_
_entity_poly.entity_id
_entity_poly.type
_entity_poly.pdbx_seq_one_letter_code
_entity_poly.pdbx_strand_id
1 'polypeptide(L)'
;MLADGLRHYKETEKGREIVSEKVERYAKEYAKEHVKEYAEDYAKEYAKKYVEENRISTLASNVEMLMKNTSFTLEQAFTNLEISDDDKVIITKIIQEHQS
;
A
#
# COMPACT_ATOMS: atom_id res chain seq x y z
N MET A 1 -11.46 -47.37 -16.16
CA MET A 1 -10.12 -47.67 -16.71
C MET A 1 -9.09 -46.58 -16.41
N LEU A 2 -9.36 -45.28 -16.63
CA LEU A 2 -8.38 -44.20 -16.31
C LEU A 2 -8.18 -43.96 -14.80
N ALA A 3 -9.23 -44.05 -13.99
CA ALA A 3 -9.16 -43.81 -12.54
C ALA A 3 -8.38 -44.90 -11.76
N ASP A 4 -8.53 -46.17 -12.14
CA ASP A 4 -7.80 -47.28 -11.48
C ASP A 4 -6.29 -47.26 -11.80
N GLY A 5 -5.90 -46.84 -13.01
CA GLY A 5 -4.48 -46.67 -13.37
C GLY A 5 -3.80 -45.54 -12.61
N LEU A 6 -4.52 -44.44 -12.35
CA LEU A 6 -4.05 -43.33 -11.49
C LEU A 6 -3.90 -43.75 -10.02
N ARG A 7 -4.80 -44.62 -9.53
CA ARG A 7 -4.74 -45.19 -8.18
C ARG A 7 -3.51 -46.07 -8.01
N HIS A 8 -3.27 -46.96 -8.97
CA HIS A 8 -2.11 -47.85 -8.93
C HIS A 8 -0.77 -47.11 -9.08
N TYR A 9 -0.72 -46.04 -9.88
CA TYR A 9 0.46 -45.20 -10.00
C TYR A 9 0.81 -44.54 -8.65
N LYS A 10 -0.16 -43.92 -7.97
CA LYS A 10 -0.01 -43.34 -6.62
C LYS A 10 0.39 -44.34 -5.54
N GLU A 11 0.16 -45.64 -5.75
CA GLU A 11 0.49 -46.72 -4.81
C GLU A 11 1.91 -47.30 -5.04
N THR A 12 2.59 -46.93 -6.11
CA THR A 12 4.02 -47.27 -6.32
C THR A 12 4.94 -46.24 -5.68
N GLU A 13 6.14 -46.65 -5.23
CA GLU A 13 7.14 -45.73 -4.65
C GLU A 13 7.42 -44.52 -5.57
N LYS A 14 7.66 -44.80 -6.87
CA LYS A 14 7.92 -43.77 -7.89
C LYS A 14 6.73 -42.84 -8.11
N GLY A 15 5.50 -43.36 -8.12
CA GLY A 15 4.32 -42.52 -8.30
C GLY A 15 3.91 -41.76 -7.03
N ARG A 16 4.24 -42.27 -5.83
CA ARG A 16 4.15 -41.49 -4.58
C ARG A 16 5.12 -40.32 -4.59
N GLU A 17 6.38 -40.57 -4.95
CA GLU A 17 7.44 -39.55 -5.02
C GLU A 17 7.06 -38.43 -6.00
N ILE A 18 6.65 -38.78 -7.23
CA ILE A 18 6.24 -37.82 -8.26
C ILE A 18 5.00 -37.02 -7.84
N VAL A 19 4.05 -37.64 -7.12
CA VAL A 19 2.86 -36.93 -6.62
C VAL A 19 3.20 -36.02 -5.45
N SER A 20 4.10 -36.45 -4.55
CA SER A 20 4.63 -35.65 -3.45
C SER A 20 5.37 -34.41 -3.97
N GLU A 21 6.27 -34.58 -4.95
CA GLU A 21 7.01 -33.47 -5.57
C GLU A 21 6.07 -32.46 -6.26
N LYS A 22 5.03 -32.94 -6.94
CA LYS A 22 4.05 -32.05 -7.59
C LYS A 22 3.21 -31.28 -6.58
N VAL A 23 2.76 -31.93 -5.51
CA VAL A 23 2.00 -31.27 -4.42
C VAL A 23 2.88 -30.26 -3.70
N GLU A 24 4.14 -30.60 -3.42
CA GLU A 24 5.10 -29.69 -2.80
C GLU A 24 5.41 -28.49 -3.69
N ARG A 25 5.64 -28.71 -4.99
CA ARG A 25 5.87 -27.61 -5.95
C ARG A 25 4.65 -26.69 -6.02
N TYR A 26 3.45 -27.25 -6.13
CA TYR A 26 2.21 -26.47 -6.16
C TYR A 26 2.01 -25.67 -4.87
N ALA A 27 2.24 -26.28 -3.70
CA ALA A 27 2.15 -25.58 -2.42
C ALA A 27 3.19 -24.44 -2.29
N LYS A 28 4.43 -24.65 -2.76
CA LYS A 28 5.48 -23.62 -2.77
C LYS A 28 5.16 -22.48 -3.72
N GLU A 29 4.69 -22.77 -4.93
CA GLU A 29 4.28 -21.75 -5.91
C GLU A 29 3.09 -20.94 -5.37
N TYR A 30 2.06 -21.61 -4.87
CA TYR A 30 0.90 -20.97 -4.26
C TYR A 30 1.29 -20.09 -3.07
N ALA A 31 2.11 -20.59 -2.15
CA ALA A 31 2.61 -19.80 -1.03
C ALA A 31 3.44 -18.59 -1.50
N LYS A 32 4.30 -18.76 -2.51
CA LYS A 32 5.14 -17.68 -3.04
C LYS A 32 4.30 -16.60 -3.73
N GLU A 33 3.32 -16.98 -4.54
CA GLU A 33 2.43 -16.05 -5.22
C GLU A 33 1.58 -15.28 -4.22
N HIS A 34 0.96 -15.95 -3.24
CA HIS A 34 0.15 -15.28 -2.22
C HIS A 34 0.97 -14.37 -1.31
N VAL A 35 2.16 -14.78 -0.90
CA VAL A 35 3.07 -13.91 -0.10
C VAL A 35 3.50 -12.71 -0.93
N LYS A 36 3.77 -12.90 -2.23
CA LYS A 36 4.17 -11.81 -3.12
C LYS A 36 3.03 -10.82 -3.34
N GLU A 37 1.82 -11.30 -3.64
CA GLU A 37 0.64 -10.45 -3.83
C GLU A 37 0.33 -9.64 -2.57
N TYR A 38 0.30 -10.30 -1.41
CA TYR A 38 0.07 -9.61 -0.14
C TYR A 38 1.14 -8.58 0.19
N ALA A 39 2.42 -8.91 -0.05
CA ALA A 39 3.52 -7.98 0.17
C ALA A 39 3.49 -6.79 -0.80
N GLU A 40 3.14 -7.01 -2.06
CA GLU A 40 2.99 -5.96 -3.06
C GLU A 40 1.85 -5.02 -2.72
N ASP A 41 0.69 -5.54 -2.33
CA ASP A 41 -0.47 -4.71 -1.97
C ASP A 41 -0.22 -3.93 -0.69
N TYR A 42 0.38 -4.57 0.33
CA TYR A 42 0.80 -3.87 1.54
C TYR A 42 1.81 -2.76 1.24
N ALA A 43 2.82 -3.03 0.42
CA ALA A 43 3.80 -2.02 0.02
C ALA A 43 3.16 -0.86 -0.76
N LYS A 44 2.21 -1.12 -1.66
CA LYS A 44 1.48 -0.09 -2.41
C LYS A 44 0.66 0.78 -1.47
N GLU A 45 -0.09 0.20 -0.53
CA GLU A 45 -0.91 0.96 0.42
C GLU A 45 -0.05 1.81 1.37
N TYR A 46 1.07 1.25 1.86
CA TYR A 46 2.03 2.00 2.65
C TYR A 46 2.66 3.15 1.86
N ALA A 47 3.06 2.90 0.61
CA ALA A 47 3.63 3.95 -0.25
C ALA A 47 2.62 5.06 -0.52
N LYS A 48 1.37 4.73 -0.85
CA LYS A 48 0.28 5.71 -1.05
C LYS A 48 0.09 6.57 0.20
N LYS A 49 -0.04 5.93 1.37
CA LYS A 49 -0.21 6.63 2.65
C LYS A 49 0.95 7.59 2.93
N TYR A 50 2.18 7.12 2.74
CA TYR A 50 3.38 7.94 2.94
C TYR A 50 3.43 9.12 1.97
N VAL A 51 3.07 8.93 0.70
CA VAL A 51 3.02 10.02 -0.29
C VAL A 51 1.98 11.06 0.10
N GLU A 52 0.78 10.64 0.52
CA GLU A 52 -0.28 11.57 0.96
C GLU A 52 0.12 12.33 2.23
N GLU A 53 0.69 11.66 3.23
CA GLU A 53 1.18 12.33 4.45
C GLU A 53 2.25 13.39 4.12
N ASN A 54 3.21 13.06 3.25
CA ASN A 54 4.22 14.03 2.81
C ASN A 54 3.62 15.18 2.01
N ARG A 55 2.63 14.92 1.15
CA ARG A 55 1.92 15.94 0.37
C ARG A 55 1.24 16.94 1.30
N ILE A 56 0.47 16.45 2.27
CA ILE A 56 -0.23 17.30 3.26
C ILE A 56 0.79 18.10 4.10
N SER A 57 1.84 17.45 4.61
CA SER A 57 2.87 18.13 5.40
C SER A 57 3.60 19.23 4.62
N THR A 58 3.86 18.99 3.33
CA THR A 58 4.50 19.97 2.45
C THR A 58 3.59 21.16 2.20
N LEU A 59 2.30 20.91 1.92
CA LEU A 59 1.30 21.97 1.74
C LEU A 59 1.14 22.82 3.00
N ALA A 60 1.06 22.19 4.18
CA ALA A 60 1.00 22.91 5.45
C ALA A 60 2.23 23.81 5.66
N SER A 61 3.43 23.30 5.36
CA SER A 61 4.67 24.09 5.45
C SER A 61 4.67 25.28 4.49
N ASN A 62 4.19 25.09 3.26
CA ASN A 62 4.08 26.16 2.27
C ASN A 62 3.05 27.22 2.68
N VAL A 63 1.90 26.80 3.24
CA VAL A 63 0.89 27.71 3.79
C VAL A 63 1.48 28.55 4.91
N GLU A 64 2.16 27.94 5.87
CA GLU A 64 2.83 28.68 6.95
C GLU A 64 3.88 29.65 6.40
N MET A 65 4.66 29.24 5.40
CA MET A 65 5.69 30.09 4.79
C MET A 65 5.06 31.30 4.09
N LEU A 66 3.96 31.13 3.36
CA LEU A 66 3.23 32.26 2.76
C LEU A 66 2.66 33.19 3.83
N MET A 67 2.06 32.63 4.89
CA MET A 67 1.55 33.44 6.00
C MET A 67 2.65 34.27 6.68
N LYS A 68 3.85 33.68 6.85
CA LYS A 68 5.02 34.34 7.47
C LYS A 68 5.71 35.35 6.55
N ASN A 69 5.96 35.00 5.29
CA ASN A 69 6.81 35.78 4.40
C ASN A 69 6.06 36.83 3.57
N THR A 70 4.81 36.54 3.18
CA THR A 70 4.00 37.43 2.33
C THR A 70 2.84 38.06 3.09
N SER A 71 2.76 37.84 4.41
CA SER A 71 1.65 38.27 5.28
C SER A 71 0.28 37.84 4.77
N PHE A 72 0.22 36.73 4.04
CA PHE A 72 -1.05 36.21 3.54
C PHE A 72 -1.90 35.73 4.70
N THR A 73 -3.21 35.96 4.59
CA THR A 73 -4.18 35.25 5.43
C THR A 73 -4.22 33.77 5.06
N LEU A 74 -4.71 32.93 5.97
CA LEU A 74 -4.85 31.49 5.74
C LEU A 74 -5.64 31.19 4.46
N GLU A 75 -6.76 31.89 4.24
CA GLU A 75 -7.58 31.77 3.02
C GLU A 75 -6.86 32.18 1.74
N GLN A 76 -6.05 33.26 1.80
CA GLN A 76 -5.26 33.67 0.64
C GLN A 76 -4.17 32.64 0.31
N ALA A 77 -3.53 32.04 1.32
CA ALA A 77 -2.55 30.98 1.11
C ALA A 77 -3.21 29.74 0.48
N PHE A 78 -4.38 29.33 0.97
CA PHE A 78 -5.15 28.22 0.37
C PHE A 78 -5.56 28.49 -1.08
N THR A 79 -6.03 29.71 -1.36
CA THR A 79 -6.40 30.12 -2.72
C THR A 79 -5.18 30.14 -3.65
N ASN A 80 -4.04 30.67 -3.18
CA ASN A 80 -2.82 30.78 -3.98
C ASN A 80 -2.19 29.41 -4.31
N LEU A 81 -2.29 28.46 -3.37
CA LEU A 81 -1.79 27.10 -3.53
C LEU A 81 -2.83 26.14 -4.14
N GLU A 82 -4.02 26.63 -4.50
CA GLU A 82 -5.12 25.85 -5.07
C GLU A 82 -5.45 24.59 -4.24
N ILE A 83 -5.42 24.74 -2.90
CA ILE A 83 -5.63 23.62 -1.98
C ILE A 83 -7.11 23.20 -1.99
N SER A 84 -7.36 21.89 -2.05
CA SER A 84 -8.71 21.32 -2.02
C SER A 84 -9.40 21.53 -0.67
N ASP A 85 -10.73 21.63 -0.64
CA ASP A 85 -11.45 21.87 0.62
C ASP A 85 -11.22 20.78 1.67
N ASP A 86 -11.07 19.51 1.25
CA ASP A 86 -10.74 18.40 2.14
C ASP A 86 -9.36 18.59 2.78
N ASP A 87 -8.36 18.99 1.99
CA ASP A 87 -7.01 19.24 2.49
C ASP A 87 -6.96 20.48 3.39
N LYS A 88 -7.76 21.53 3.11
CA LYS A 88 -7.84 22.74 3.96
C LYS A 88 -8.22 22.39 5.40
N VAL A 89 -9.19 21.48 5.58
CA VAL A 89 -9.63 21.03 6.91
C VAL A 89 -8.48 20.36 7.66
N ILE A 90 -7.71 19.50 7.00
CA ILE A 90 -6.59 18.77 7.60
C ILE A 90 -5.45 19.73 7.93
N ILE A 91 -5.05 20.57 6.97
CA ILE A 91 -3.94 21.51 7.12
C ILE A 91 -4.24 22.54 8.23
N THR A 92 -5.49 23.01 8.32
CA THR A 92 -5.89 23.94 9.40
C THR A 92 -5.67 23.34 10.78
N LYS A 93 -6.00 22.04 10.97
CA LYS A 93 -5.76 21.36 12.25
C LYS A 93 -4.27 21.24 12.56
N ILE A 94 -3.46 20.85 11.57
CA ILE A 94 -1.99 20.75 11.73
C ILE A 94 -1.40 22.09 12.17
N ILE A 95 -1.79 23.17 11.49
CA ILE A 95 -1.28 24.52 11.82
C ILE A 95 -1.74 24.97 13.22
N GLN A 96 -2.97 24.64 13.62
CA GLN A 96 -3.47 24.96 14.97
C GLN A 96 -2.69 24.23 16.06
N GLU A 97 -2.36 22.94 15.85
CA GLU A 97 -1.55 22.14 16.79
C GLU A 97 -0.11 22.63 16.89
N HIS A 98 0.48 23.17 15.81
CA HIS A 98 1.81 23.77 15.85
C HIS A 98 1.86 25.13 16.60
N GLN A 99 0.70 25.78 16.77
CA GLN A 99 0.58 27.10 17.38
C GLN A 99 0.16 27.05 18.86
N SER A 100 -0.21 25.87 19.39
CA SER A 100 -0.54 25.62 20.80
C SER A 100 0.68 25.22 21.63
#